data_AF-A0A9L0S6J6-F1
#
_entry.id   AF-A0A9L0S6J6-F1
#
_cell.length_a   1.000
_cell.length_b   1.000
_cell.length_c   1.000
_cell.angle_alpha   90.00
_cell.angle_beta   90.00
_cell.angle_gamma   90.00
#
_symmetry.space_group_name_H-M   'P 1'
#
loop_
_entity.id
_entity.type
_entity.pdbx_description
1 polymer ?
#
loop_
_entity_poly.entity_id
_entity_poly.type
_entity_poly.pdbx_seq_one_letter_code
_entity_poly.pdbx_strand_id
1 'polypeptide(L)'
;MAPKRKGKKGKGKGTPVVDGLAPEDMSKEQVEEHVCRIREELDREREERNYFQLERDKIHTFWEITRRQLEEKKAELRNKDREMEEAEERHQVEIKVYKQKVKHLLYEHQNNLTEMKAEGTVVMKLAQKEHCAQEDMLRKDMRALKVELKEQELANEVVVKNLRLEQMEDMRKKEEHLEKEMAEVSVQNKRLADPLQKARDEMNEMQKKLGNYERDKQILVVSLHLNSSPASAPSPGPRRGGRPVKAGSGELRPSFL
;
A
#
# COMPACT_ATOMS: atom_id res chain seq x y z
N MET A 1 16.08 -47.96 -95.04
CA MET A 1 16.55 -48.32 -96.39
C MET A 1 16.80 -49.83 -96.43
N ALA A 2 16.03 -50.56 -97.23
CA ALA A 2 16.20 -52.00 -97.44
C ALA A 2 17.01 -52.27 -98.73
N PRO A 3 17.95 -53.21 -98.77
CA PRO A 3 18.63 -53.54 -100.02
C PRO A 3 17.89 -54.66 -100.75
N LYS A 4 17.44 -54.37 -101.98
CA LYS A 4 17.12 -55.39 -103.00
C LYS A 4 18.39 -56.11 -103.42
N ARG A 5 18.35 -57.46 -103.50
CA ARG A 5 19.31 -58.23 -104.33
C ARG A 5 18.59 -59.17 -105.29
N LYS A 6 19.16 -59.19 -106.49
CA LYS A 6 18.74 -59.79 -107.75
C LYS A 6 18.55 -61.31 -107.66
N GLY A 7 17.51 -61.80 -108.33
CA GLY A 7 17.41 -63.20 -108.74
C GLY A 7 18.51 -63.55 -109.75
N LYS A 8 19.14 -64.72 -109.54
CA LYS A 8 19.97 -65.41 -110.53
C LYS A 8 19.51 -66.86 -110.60
N LYS A 9 19.05 -67.24 -111.79
CA LYS A 9 18.50 -68.53 -112.19
C LYS A 9 19.65 -69.49 -112.51
N GLY A 10 19.49 -70.75 -112.11
CA GLY A 10 20.16 -71.92 -112.72
C GLY A 10 21.50 -72.35 -112.14
N LYS A 11 21.50 -73.46 -111.40
CA LYS A 11 22.60 -74.43 -111.45
C LYS A 11 22.05 -75.84 -111.24
N GLY A 12 22.55 -76.76 -112.06
CA GLY A 12 21.98 -78.07 -112.33
C GLY A 12 21.79 -78.96 -111.12
N LYS A 13 20.86 -79.91 -111.31
CA LYS A 13 20.60 -81.05 -110.45
C LYS A 13 21.84 -81.97 -110.49
N GLY A 14 22.86 -81.63 -109.69
CA GLY A 14 23.94 -82.56 -109.38
C GLY A 14 23.35 -83.69 -108.56
N THR A 15 23.70 -84.93 -108.91
CA THR A 15 23.38 -86.13 -108.13
C THR A 15 23.80 -85.86 -106.68
N PRO A 16 22.93 -86.08 -105.68
CA PRO A 16 23.30 -85.84 -104.28
C PRO A 16 24.39 -86.82 -103.91
N VAL A 17 25.64 -86.36 -103.88
CA VAL A 17 26.76 -87.12 -103.33
C VAL A 17 26.61 -87.08 -101.82
N VAL A 18 26.51 -88.27 -101.24
CA VAL A 18 26.36 -88.47 -99.81
C VAL A 18 27.67 -89.09 -99.32
N ASP A 19 28.40 -88.38 -98.46
CA ASP A 19 29.72 -88.79 -97.92
C ASP A 19 30.75 -89.29 -98.96
N GLY A 20 30.76 -88.68 -100.15
CA GLY A 20 31.78 -88.96 -101.18
C GLY A 20 31.54 -90.20 -102.05
N LEU A 21 30.40 -90.90 -101.92
CA LEU A 21 29.97 -91.98 -102.81
C LEU A 21 28.67 -91.63 -103.55
N ALA A 22 28.47 -92.23 -104.74
CA ALA A 22 27.21 -92.15 -105.45
C ALA A 22 26.15 -92.97 -104.66
N PRO A 23 24.92 -92.45 -104.49
CA PRO A 23 23.86 -93.16 -103.76
C PRO A 23 23.56 -94.55 -104.30
N GLU A 24 23.88 -94.79 -105.58
CA GLU A 24 23.68 -96.07 -106.25
C GLU A 24 24.75 -97.14 -105.91
N ASP A 25 25.90 -96.75 -105.33
CA ASP A 25 27.05 -97.63 -105.05
C ASP A 25 27.23 -97.98 -103.56
N MET A 26 26.39 -97.44 -102.68
CA MET A 26 26.44 -97.74 -101.24
C MET A 26 25.74 -99.07 -100.93
N SER A 27 26.41 -99.95 -100.18
CA SER A 27 25.76 -101.15 -99.64
C SER A 27 24.62 -100.78 -98.69
N LYS A 28 23.61 -101.66 -98.56
CA LYS A 28 22.45 -101.43 -97.69
C LYS A 28 22.86 -101.02 -96.25
N GLU A 29 23.89 -101.67 -95.71
CA GLU A 29 24.42 -101.37 -94.37
C GLU A 29 25.04 -99.98 -94.27
N GLN A 30 25.77 -99.52 -95.30
CA GLN A 30 26.35 -98.17 -95.35
C GLN A 30 25.28 -97.07 -95.47
N VAL A 31 24.20 -97.32 -96.21
CA VAL A 31 23.06 -96.40 -96.29
C VAL A 31 22.33 -96.33 -94.95
N GLU A 32 22.12 -97.46 -94.27
CA GLU A 32 21.50 -97.52 -92.94
C GLU A 32 22.35 -96.78 -91.90
N GLU A 33 23.67 -96.96 -91.90
CA GLU A 33 24.59 -96.25 -91.00
C GLU A 33 24.59 -94.74 -91.24
N HIS A 34 24.57 -94.30 -92.50
CA HIS A 34 24.49 -92.88 -92.84
C HIS A 34 23.13 -92.26 -92.43
N VAL A 35 22.03 -92.99 -92.61
CA VAL A 35 20.71 -92.58 -92.10
C VAL A 35 20.71 -92.46 -90.58
N CYS A 36 21.35 -93.39 -89.87
CA CYS A 36 21.52 -93.30 -88.43
C CYS A 36 22.35 -92.07 -88.02
N ARG A 37 23.50 -91.82 -88.68
CA ARG A 37 24.34 -90.65 -88.40
C ARG A 37 23.59 -89.32 -88.59
N ILE A 38 22.86 -89.17 -89.69
CA ILE A 38 22.06 -87.96 -89.94
C ILE A 38 20.96 -87.78 -88.88
N ARG A 39 20.34 -88.87 -88.40
CA ARG A 39 19.33 -88.78 -87.34
C ARG A 39 19.95 -88.34 -86.03
N GLU A 40 21.11 -88.89 -85.67
CA GLU A 40 21.87 -88.46 -84.49
C GLU A 40 22.33 -87.01 -84.57
N GLU A 41 22.78 -86.55 -85.74
CA GLU A 41 23.13 -85.15 -85.98
C GLU A 41 21.91 -84.24 -85.86
N LEU A 42 20.77 -84.62 -86.45
CA LEU A 42 19.53 -83.88 -86.34
C LEU A 42 19.04 -83.77 -84.89
N ASP A 43 19.15 -84.84 -84.10
CA ASP A 43 18.76 -84.84 -82.70
C ASP A 43 19.73 -84.01 -81.84
N ARG A 44 21.04 -84.07 -82.08
CA ARG A 44 22.01 -83.14 -81.47
C ARG A 44 21.71 -81.69 -81.79
N GLU A 45 21.47 -81.35 -83.06
CA GLU A 45 21.13 -79.98 -83.47
C GLU A 45 19.84 -79.46 -82.81
N ARG A 46 18.86 -80.36 -82.57
CA ARG A 46 17.63 -80.03 -81.84
C ARG A 46 17.90 -79.74 -80.36
N GLU A 47 18.72 -80.57 -79.71
CA GLU A 47 19.14 -80.37 -78.32
C GLU A 47 19.93 -79.06 -78.16
N GLU A 48 20.87 -78.79 -79.06
CA GLU A 48 21.64 -77.54 -79.08
C GLU A 48 20.72 -76.33 -79.27
N ARG A 49 19.78 -76.38 -80.21
CA ARG A 49 18.79 -75.30 -80.39
C ARG A 49 17.97 -75.09 -79.13
N ASN A 50 17.51 -76.17 -78.49
CA ASN A 50 16.73 -76.08 -77.25
C ASN A 50 17.56 -75.44 -76.12
N TYR A 51 18.82 -75.87 -75.98
CA TYR A 51 19.77 -75.32 -75.01
C TYR A 51 19.98 -73.81 -75.22
N PHE A 52 20.28 -73.39 -76.45
CA PHE A 52 20.46 -71.97 -76.76
C PHE A 52 19.19 -71.14 -76.59
N GLN A 53 18.01 -71.74 -76.81
CA GLN A 53 16.73 -71.07 -76.55
C GLN A 53 16.56 -70.80 -75.04
N LEU A 54 16.80 -71.80 -74.19
CA LEU A 54 16.70 -71.65 -72.73
C LEU A 54 17.71 -70.63 -72.20
N GLU A 55 18.96 -70.66 -72.68
CA GLU A 55 19.95 -69.66 -72.30
C GLU A 55 19.57 -68.26 -72.78
N ARG A 56 19.03 -68.11 -73.99
CA ARG A 56 18.52 -66.82 -74.48
C ARG A 56 17.39 -66.30 -73.58
N ASP A 57 16.41 -67.14 -73.24
CA ASP A 57 15.24 -66.74 -72.44
C ASP A 57 15.65 -66.40 -70.99
N LYS A 58 16.63 -67.12 -70.44
CA LYS A 58 17.26 -66.82 -69.15
C LYS A 58 17.97 -65.46 -69.17
N ILE A 59 18.76 -65.18 -70.21
CA ILE A 59 19.41 -63.87 -70.38
C ILE A 59 18.37 -62.75 -70.50
N HIS A 60 17.29 -62.96 -71.26
CA HIS A 60 16.21 -61.97 -71.37
C HIS A 60 15.54 -61.71 -70.01
N THR A 61 15.24 -62.76 -69.26
CA THR A 61 14.65 -62.63 -67.91
C THR A 61 15.57 -61.84 -66.98
N PHE A 62 16.87 -62.16 -66.95
CA PHE A 62 17.83 -61.40 -66.16
C PHE A 62 17.92 -59.94 -66.59
N TRP A 63 17.92 -59.67 -67.89
CA TRP A 63 17.95 -58.31 -68.42
C TRP A 63 16.70 -57.52 -68.02
N GLU A 64 15.51 -58.12 -68.14
CA GLU A 64 14.24 -57.48 -67.75
C GLU A 64 14.21 -57.17 -66.25
N ILE A 65 14.61 -58.12 -65.40
CA ILE A 65 14.69 -57.93 -63.95
C ILE A 65 15.66 -56.79 -63.62
N THR A 66 16.87 -56.82 -64.18
CA THR A 66 17.91 -55.83 -63.88
C THR A 66 17.49 -54.44 -64.36
N ARG A 67 16.87 -54.36 -65.54
CA ARG A 67 16.32 -53.12 -66.07
C ARG A 67 15.22 -52.56 -65.17
N ARG A 68 14.27 -53.39 -64.73
CA ARG A 68 13.20 -52.98 -63.80
C ARG A 68 13.77 -52.47 -62.49
N GLN A 69 14.75 -53.19 -61.91
CA GLN A 69 15.43 -52.76 -60.69
C GLN A 69 16.15 -51.42 -60.87
N LEU A 70 16.79 -51.19 -62.02
CA LEU A 70 17.42 -49.91 -62.31
C LEU A 70 16.38 -48.78 -62.43
N GLU A 71 15.25 -49.03 -63.08
CA GLU A 71 14.16 -48.05 -63.20
C GLU A 71 13.52 -47.74 -61.83
N GLU A 72 13.33 -48.75 -60.99
CA GLU A 72 12.87 -48.60 -59.59
C GLU A 72 13.85 -47.75 -58.78
N LYS A 73 15.15 -48.05 -58.82
CA LYS A 73 16.17 -47.27 -58.10
C LYS A 73 16.27 -45.82 -58.59
N LYS A 74 16.09 -45.59 -59.89
CA LYS A 74 16.00 -44.22 -60.45
C LYS A 74 14.74 -43.48 -60.00
N ALA A 75 13.62 -44.18 -59.80
CA ALA A 75 12.42 -43.57 -59.24
C ALA A 75 12.58 -43.27 -57.75
N GLU A 76 13.16 -44.19 -56.98
CA GLU A 76 13.48 -43.99 -55.56
C GLU A 76 14.38 -42.78 -55.34
N LEU A 77 15.43 -42.60 -56.15
CA LEU A 77 16.32 -41.44 -56.05
C LEU A 77 15.55 -40.12 -56.27
N ARG A 78 14.72 -40.04 -57.31
CA ARG A 78 13.90 -38.85 -57.58
C ARG A 78 12.91 -38.55 -56.45
N ASN A 79 12.33 -39.58 -55.85
CA ASN A 79 11.45 -39.40 -54.69
C ASN A 79 12.23 -38.88 -53.48
N LYS A 80 13.43 -39.40 -53.24
CA LYS A 80 14.30 -38.94 -52.15
C LYS A 80 14.77 -37.50 -52.34
N ASP A 81 15.14 -37.11 -53.57
CA ASP A 81 15.48 -35.72 -53.90
C ASP A 81 14.30 -34.79 -53.60
N ARG A 82 13.08 -35.20 -53.96
CA ARG A 82 11.87 -34.42 -53.67
C ARG A 82 11.54 -34.36 -52.18
N GLU A 83 11.68 -35.46 -51.46
CA GLU A 83 11.48 -35.49 -50.00
C GLU A 83 12.48 -34.55 -49.29
N MET A 84 13.71 -34.48 -49.78
CA MET A 84 14.74 -33.55 -49.29
C MET A 84 14.34 -32.09 -49.54
N GLU A 85 13.94 -31.74 -50.76
CA GLU A 85 13.44 -30.40 -51.10
C GLU A 85 12.26 -29.99 -50.20
N GLU A 86 11.26 -30.85 -50.03
CA GLU A 86 10.08 -30.58 -49.19
C GLU A 86 10.46 -30.45 -47.69
N ALA A 87 11.46 -31.20 -47.21
CA ALA A 87 11.98 -31.05 -45.85
C ALA A 87 12.69 -29.70 -45.66
N GLU A 88 13.49 -29.27 -46.64
CA GLU A 88 14.17 -27.97 -46.62
C GLU A 88 13.17 -26.82 -46.64
N GLU A 89 12.14 -26.86 -47.49
CA GLU A 89 11.07 -25.87 -47.53
C GLU A 89 10.31 -25.77 -46.19
N ARG A 90 9.97 -26.92 -45.59
CA ARG A 90 9.34 -26.97 -44.25
C ARG A 90 10.21 -26.31 -43.19
N HIS A 91 11.49 -26.68 -43.11
CA HIS A 91 12.42 -26.07 -42.17
C HIS A 91 12.57 -24.55 -42.40
N GLN A 92 12.59 -24.09 -43.65
CA GLN A 92 12.65 -22.66 -43.95
C GLN A 92 11.40 -21.92 -43.44
N VAL A 93 10.22 -22.49 -43.59
CA VAL A 93 8.97 -21.91 -43.07
C VAL A 93 8.99 -21.88 -41.55
N GLU A 94 9.41 -22.96 -40.89
CA GLU A 94 9.55 -23.01 -39.43
C GLU A 94 10.49 -21.94 -38.91
N ILE A 95 11.67 -21.78 -39.51
CA ILE A 95 12.64 -20.72 -39.16
C ILE A 95 11.97 -19.33 -39.25
N LYS A 96 11.18 -19.07 -40.29
CA LYS A 96 10.46 -17.79 -40.43
C LYS A 96 9.43 -17.59 -39.33
N VAL A 97 8.66 -18.63 -38.99
CA VAL A 97 7.66 -18.59 -37.90
C VAL A 97 8.34 -18.36 -36.55
N TYR A 98 9.42 -19.08 -36.24
CA TYR A 98 10.18 -18.89 -35.01
C TYR A 98 10.79 -17.49 -34.93
N LYS A 99 11.37 -16.99 -36.03
CA LYS A 99 11.88 -15.62 -36.10
C LYS A 99 10.79 -14.60 -35.83
N GLN A 100 9.59 -14.79 -36.37
CA GLN A 100 8.45 -13.91 -36.12
C GLN A 100 7.97 -14.01 -34.67
N LYS A 101 7.95 -15.21 -34.08
CA LYS A 101 7.56 -15.43 -32.69
C LYS A 101 8.50 -14.72 -31.71
N VAL A 102 9.81 -14.78 -31.95
CA VAL A 102 10.80 -14.03 -31.17
C VAL A 102 10.57 -12.52 -31.29
N LYS A 103 10.35 -12.00 -32.51
CA LYS A 103 10.04 -10.57 -32.71
C LYS A 103 8.80 -10.13 -31.94
N HIS A 104 7.73 -10.92 -31.98
CA HIS A 104 6.49 -10.63 -31.29
C HIS A 104 6.67 -10.60 -29.77
N LEU A 105 7.32 -11.61 -29.19
CA LEU A 105 7.61 -11.65 -27.75
C LEU A 105 8.45 -10.45 -27.29
N LEU A 106 9.47 -10.06 -28.05
CA LEU A 106 10.29 -8.89 -27.73
C LEU A 106 9.47 -7.60 -27.79
N TYR A 107 8.59 -7.47 -28.80
CA TYR A 107 7.70 -6.32 -28.92
C TYR A 107 6.70 -6.24 -27.76
N GLU A 108 6.07 -7.36 -27.39
CA GLU A 108 5.15 -7.44 -26.25
C GLU A 108 5.85 -7.08 -24.94
N HIS A 109 7.03 -7.65 -24.67
CA HIS A 109 7.79 -7.31 -23.47
C HIS A 109 8.15 -5.83 -23.41
N GLN A 110 8.59 -5.24 -24.53
CA GLN A 110 8.91 -3.81 -24.60
C GLN A 110 7.65 -2.94 -24.39
N ASN A 111 6.52 -3.33 -24.98
CA ASN A 111 5.26 -2.61 -24.84
C ASN A 111 4.76 -2.66 -23.39
N ASN A 112 4.69 -3.84 -22.80
CA ASN A 112 4.27 -4.05 -21.40
C ASN A 112 5.17 -3.28 -20.43
N LEU A 113 6.49 -3.27 -20.67
CA LEU A 113 7.43 -2.49 -19.85
C LEU A 113 7.16 -0.98 -19.96
N THR A 114 6.83 -0.49 -21.15
CA THR A 114 6.54 0.93 -21.38
C THR A 114 5.23 1.33 -20.74
N GLU A 115 4.20 0.49 -20.85
CA GLU A 115 2.89 0.67 -20.23
C GLU A 115 2.99 0.67 -18.69
N MET A 116 3.63 -0.34 -18.09
CA MET A 116 3.84 -0.42 -16.64
C MET A 116 4.60 0.81 -16.09
N LYS A 117 5.58 1.34 -16.83
CA LYS A 117 6.31 2.56 -16.44
C LYS A 117 5.40 3.80 -16.49
N ALA A 118 4.55 3.90 -17.51
CA ALA A 118 3.60 4.99 -17.65
C ALA A 118 2.54 4.94 -16.54
N GLU A 119 1.94 3.76 -16.32
CA GLU A 119 0.98 3.51 -15.24
C GLU A 119 1.57 3.83 -13.86
N GLY A 120 2.77 3.33 -13.56
CA GLY A 120 3.46 3.63 -12.31
C GLY A 120 3.68 5.12 -12.08
N THR A 121 4.00 5.87 -13.15
CA THR A 121 4.14 7.34 -13.07
C THR A 121 2.81 8.03 -12.81
N VAL A 122 1.72 7.57 -13.43
CA VAL A 122 0.37 8.13 -13.23
C VAL A 122 -0.12 7.87 -11.81
N VAL A 123 0.02 6.63 -11.32
CA VAL A 123 -0.34 6.24 -9.95
C VAL A 123 0.42 7.08 -8.93
N MET A 124 1.73 7.23 -9.10
CA MET A 124 2.55 8.05 -8.19
C MET A 124 2.10 9.51 -8.18
N LYS A 125 1.80 10.10 -9.35
CA LYS A 125 1.30 11.49 -9.44
C LYS A 125 -0.09 11.66 -8.80
N LEU A 126 -0.98 10.67 -8.96
CA LEU A 126 -2.30 10.70 -8.33
C LEU A 126 -2.16 10.63 -6.80
N ALA A 127 -1.36 9.70 -6.29
CA ALA A 127 -1.09 9.58 -4.86
C ALA A 127 -0.47 10.87 -4.28
N GLN A 128 0.47 11.49 -5.01
CA GLN A 128 1.06 12.77 -4.61
C GLN A 128 0.02 13.89 -4.56
N LYS A 129 -0.85 14.00 -5.57
CA LYS A 129 -1.93 15.01 -5.59
C LYS A 129 -2.91 14.81 -4.43
N GLU A 130 -3.28 13.57 -4.15
CA GLU A 130 -4.17 13.23 -3.05
C GLU A 130 -3.54 13.59 -1.70
N HIS A 131 -2.26 13.27 -1.49
CA HIS A 131 -1.53 13.67 -0.29
C HIS A 131 -1.46 15.19 -0.13
N CYS A 132 -1.12 15.94 -1.19
CA CYS A 132 -1.13 17.40 -1.15
C CYS A 132 -2.52 17.97 -0.81
N ALA A 133 -3.58 17.40 -1.39
CA ALA A 133 -4.95 17.82 -1.10
C ALA A 133 -5.34 17.54 0.38
N GLN A 134 -4.95 16.38 0.91
CA GLN A 134 -5.16 16.03 2.32
C GLN A 134 -4.42 16.99 3.25
N GLU A 135 -3.14 17.29 2.96
CA GLU A 135 -2.39 18.28 3.75
C GLU A 135 -3.05 19.66 3.73
N ASP A 136 -3.54 20.11 2.58
CA ASP A 136 -4.19 21.41 2.45
C ASP A 136 -5.51 21.48 3.21
N MET A 137 -6.28 20.39 3.25
CA MET A 137 -7.47 20.27 4.10
C MET A 137 -7.08 20.37 5.57
N LEU A 138 -6.11 19.58 6.04
CA LEU A 138 -5.64 19.62 7.42
C LEU A 138 -5.13 21.02 7.82
N ARG A 139 -4.42 21.71 6.93
CA ARG A 139 -3.98 23.10 7.16
C ARG A 139 -5.15 24.07 7.29
N LYS A 140 -6.23 23.88 6.51
CA LYS A 140 -7.45 24.70 6.61
C LYS A 140 -8.17 24.42 7.93
N ASP A 141 -8.35 23.16 8.29
CA ASP A 141 -9.03 22.75 9.52
C ASP A 141 -8.28 23.25 10.76
N MET A 142 -6.95 23.13 10.78
CA MET A 142 -6.12 23.69 11.86
C MET A 142 -6.31 25.20 12.01
N ARG A 143 -6.39 25.94 10.90
CA ARG A 143 -6.64 27.39 10.95
C ARG A 143 -8.05 27.70 11.45
N ALA A 144 -9.06 26.96 10.98
CA ALA A 144 -10.44 27.12 11.43
C ALA A 144 -10.56 26.87 12.94
N LEU A 145 -10.04 25.74 13.43
CA LEU A 145 -10.01 25.41 14.86
C LEU A 145 -9.29 26.46 15.70
N LYS A 146 -8.21 27.05 15.18
CA LYS A 146 -7.49 28.13 15.88
C LYS A 146 -8.34 29.40 16.00
N VAL A 147 -9.14 29.71 14.98
CA VAL A 147 -10.08 30.84 15.02
C VAL A 147 -11.21 30.54 16.00
N GLU A 148 -11.85 29.37 15.90
CA GLU A 148 -12.92 28.95 16.82
C GLU A 148 -12.47 28.98 18.28
N LEU A 149 -11.25 28.50 18.57
CA LEU A 149 -10.68 28.56 19.92
C LEU A 149 -10.55 30.01 20.41
N LYS A 150 -10.07 30.92 19.55
CA LYS A 150 -9.93 32.34 19.89
C LYS A 150 -11.28 33.02 20.09
N GLU A 151 -12.27 32.69 19.27
CA GLU A 151 -13.64 33.17 19.43
C GLU A 151 -14.25 32.69 20.75
N GLN A 152 -14.03 31.42 21.11
CA GLN A 152 -14.49 30.85 22.38
C GLN A 152 -13.79 31.48 23.59
N GLU A 153 -12.48 31.72 23.52
CA GLU A 153 -11.72 32.46 24.55
C GLU A 153 -12.29 33.87 24.77
N LEU A 154 -12.53 34.62 23.67
CA LEU A 154 -13.10 35.96 23.74
C LEU A 154 -14.54 35.96 24.29
N ALA A 155 -15.37 35.01 23.85
CA ALA A 155 -16.74 34.85 24.37
C ALA A 155 -16.72 34.58 25.89
N ASN A 156 -15.82 33.70 26.35
CA ASN A 156 -15.66 33.40 27.77
C ASN A 156 -15.19 34.62 28.57
N GLU A 157 -14.25 35.41 28.04
CA GLU A 157 -13.83 36.66 28.69
C GLU A 157 -14.99 37.65 28.86
N VAL A 158 -15.86 37.79 27.85
CA VAL A 158 -17.04 38.65 27.92
C VAL A 158 -17.99 38.17 29.02
N VAL A 159 -18.26 36.86 29.08
CA VAL A 159 -19.11 36.28 30.14
C VAL A 159 -18.53 36.57 31.53
N VAL A 160 -17.23 36.38 31.73
CA VAL A 160 -16.58 36.65 33.03
C VAL A 160 -16.63 38.14 33.38
N LYS A 161 -16.41 39.05 32.41
CA LYS A 161 -16.52 40.50 32.62
C LYS A 161 -17.94 40.89 33.03
N ASN A 162 -18.95 40.37 32.34
CA ASN A 162 -20.36 40.63 32.66
C ASN A 162 -20.72 40.13 34.06
N LEU A 163 -20.31 38.91 34.42
CA LEU A 163 -20.55 38.36 35.76
C LEU A 163 -19.90 39.21 36.86
N ARG A 164 -18.67 39.71 36.63
CA ARG A 164 -18.00 40.61 37.57
C ARG A 164 -18.72 41.95 37.71
N LEU A 165 -19.22 42.51 36.60
CA LEU A 165 -20.00 43.75 36.61
C LEU A 165 -21.29 43.57 37.42
N GLU A 166 -22.05 42.50 37.17
CA GLU A 166 -23.26 42.17 37.93
C GLU A 166 -22.95 42.00 39.42
N GLN A 167 -21.88 41.28 39.77
CA GLN A 167 -21.46 41.13 41.16
C GLN A 167 -21.10 42.48 41.81
N MET A 168 -20.40 43.37 41.12
CA MET A 168 -20.09 44.70 41.63
C MET A 168 -21.36 45.56 41.81
N GLU A 169 -22.30 45.50 40.87
CA GLU A 169 -23.58 46.20 41.00
C GLU A 169 -24.39 45.69 42.19
N ASP A 170 -24.42 44.38 42.40
CA ASP A 170 -25.13 43.77 43.52
C ASP A 170 -24.46 44.07 44.86
N MET A 171 -23.13 44.11 44.91
CA MET A 171 -22.39 44.57 46.09
C MET A 171 -22.67 46.04 46.38
N ARG A 172 -22.66 46.91 45.37
CA ARG A 172 -23.00 48.33 45.52
C ARG A 172 -24.42 48.51 46.06
N LYS A 173 -25.40 47.78 45.52
CA LYS A 173 -26.79 47.81 46.02
C LYS A 173 -26.87 47.38 47.49
N LYS A 174 -26.11 46.35 47.90
CA LYS A 174 -26.04 45.91 49.31
C LYS A 174 -25.38 46.96 50.20
N GLU A 175 -24.29 47.58 49.76
CA GLU A 175 -23.63 48.67 50.48
C GLU A 175 -24.55 49.88 50.65
N GLU A 176 -25.22 50.33 49.58
CA GLU A 176 -26.22 51.40 49.64
C GLU A 176 -27.38 51.05 50.60
N HIS A 177 -27.78 49.78 50.67
CA HIS A 177 -28.81 49.33 51.60
C HIS A 177 -28.33 49.37 53.06
N LEU A 178 -27.14 48.84 53.33
CA LEU A 178 -26.52 48.85 54.66
C LEU A 178 -26.22 50.27 55.15
N GLU A 179 -25.82 51.17 54.26
CA GLU A 179 -25.58 52.57 54.60
C GLU A 179 -26.89 53.26 55.03
N LYS A 180 -28.00 52.99 54.34
CA LYS A 180 -29.33 53.45 54.75
C LYS A 180 -29.72 52.88 56.11
N GLU A 181 -29.56 51.58 56.34
CA GLU A 181 -29.83 50.96 57.64
C GLU A 181 -28.95 51.55 58.76
N MET A 182 -27.67 51.77 58.50
CA MET A 182 -26.75 52.38 59.47
C MET A 182 -27.13 53.83 59.78
N ALA A 183 -27.52 54.60 58.76
CA ALA A 183 -28.03 55.96 58.94
C ALA A 183 -29.31 55.97 59.79
N GLU A 184 -30.24 55.05 59.52
CA GLU A 184 -31.46 54.88 60.31
C GLU A 184 -31.16 54.50 61.77
N VAL A 185 -30.27 53.52 62.00
CA VAL A 185 -29.82 53.13 63.34
C VAL A 185 -29.13 54.29 64.06
N SER A 186 -28.30 55.07 63.37
CA SER A 186 -27.64 56.25 63.93
C SER A 186 -28.66 57.32 64.34
N VAL A 187 -29.69 57.57 63.52
CA VAL A 187 -30.79 58.47 63.86
C VAL A 187 -31.57 57.94 65.07
N GLN A 188 -31.89 56.65 65.11
CA GLN A 188 -32.56 56.03 66.25
C GLN A 188 -31.70 56.11 67.52
N ASN A 189 -30.40 55.85 67.43
CA ASN A 189 -29.47 55.91 68.55
C ASN A 189 -29.38 57.35 69.09
N LYS A 190 -29.24 58.36 68.22
CA LYS A 190 -29.33 59.79 68.64
C LYS A 190 -30.66 60.08 69.35
N ARG A 191 -31.78 59.62 68.80
CA ARG A 191 -33.11 59.81 69.39
C ARG A 191 -33.23 59.18 70.78
N LEU A 192 -32.56 58.06 71.06
CA LEU A 192 -32.56 57.39 72.37
C LEU A 192 -31.49 57.95 73.32
N ALA A 193 -30.33 58.34 72.79
CA ALA A 193 -29.21 58.88 73.56
C ALA A 193 -29.47 60.31 74.04
N ASP A 194 -30.12 61.16 73.24
CA ASP A 194 -30.38 62.56 73.61
C ASP A 194 -31.23 62.69 74.89
N PRO A 195 -32.34 61.94 75.09
CA PRO A 195 -33.09 61.93 76.34
C PRO A 195 -32.29 61.36 77.52
N LEU A 196 -31.52 60.28 77.29
CA LEU A 196 -30.68 59.67 78.33
C LEU A 196 -29.60 60.64 78.80
N GLN A 197 -28.96 61.36 77.87
CA GLN A 197 -27.96 62.36 78.16
C GLN A 197 -28.55 63.53 78.94
N LYS A 198 -29.71 64.06 78.52
CA LYS A 198 -30.45 65.09 79.26
C LYS A 198 -30.76 64.65 80.70
N ALA A 199 -31.31 63.44 80.88
CA ALA A 199 -31.61 62.91 82.21
C ALA A 199 -30.34 62.74 83.07
N ARG A 200 -29.21 62.39 82.47
CA ARG A 200 -27.92 62.24 83.15
C ARG A 200 -27.32 63.59 83.55
N ASP A 201 -27.46 64.60 82.69
CA ASP A 201 -27.05 65.97 82.98
C ASP A 201 -27.92 66.59 84.08
N GLU A 202 -29.23 66.36 84.06
CA GLU A 202 -30.16 66.71 85.16
C GLU A 202 -29.77 66.01 86.47
N MET A 203 -29.43 64.71 86.43
CA MET A 203 -28.97 63.97 87.60
C MET A 203 -27.65 64.53 88.14
N ASN A 204 -26.68 64.84 87.27
CA ASN A 204 -25.43 65.49 87.64
C ASN A 204 -25.66 66.89 88.25
N GLU A 205 -26.60 67.68 87.71
CA GLU A 205 -26.99 68.96 88.30
C GLU A 205 -27.62 68.78 89.68
N MET A 206 -28.49 67.80 89.85
CA MET A 206 -29.09 67.47 91.15
C MET A 206 -28.04 66.97 92.16
N GLN A 207 -27.06 66.19 91.70
CA GLN A 207 -25.95 65.73 92.53
C GLN A 207 -25.01 66.87 92.93
N LYS A 208 -24.76 67.83 92.04
CA LYS A 208 -24.06 69.10 92.37
C LYS A 208 -24.83 69.92 93.39
N LYS A 209 -26.16 70.03 93.25
CA LYS A 209 -27.03 70.69 94.23
C LYS A 209 -26.95 69.98 95.59
N LEU A 210 -27.04 68.66 95.64
CA LEU A 210 -26.85 67.85 96.85
C LEU A 210 -25.48 68.10 97.49
N GLY A 211 -24.40 68.09 96.70
CA GLY A 211 -23.06 68.39 97.20
C GLY A 211 -22.90 69.83 97.71
N ASN A 212 -23.63 70.80 97.14
CA ASN A 212 -23.72 72.16 97.69
C ASN A 212 -24.41 72.12 99.05
N TYR A 213 -25.56 71.46 99.16
CA TYR A 213 -26.29 71.32 100.44
C TYR A 213 -25.48 70.57 101.51
N GLU A 214 -24.71 69.55 101.14
CA GLU A 214 -23.82 68.84 102.06
C GLU A 214 -22.65 69.71 102.54
N ARG A 215 -22.08 70.53 101.65
CA ARG A 215 -21.09 71.54 102.04
C ARG A 215 -21.69 72.60 102.95
N ASP A 216 -22.89 73.09 102.67
CA ASP A 216 -23.58 74.07 103.51
C ASP A 216 -23.91 73.48 104.88
N LYS A 217 -24.27 72.18 104.94
CA LYS A 217 -24.48 71.44 106.19
C LYS A 217 -23.16 71.23 106.97
N GLN A 218 -22.05 70.95 106.29
CA GLN A 218 -20.72 70.86 106.92
C GLN A 218 -20.23 72.22 107.42
N ILE A 219 -20.48 73.31 106.70
CA ILE A 219 -20.17 74.68 107.14
C ILE A 219 -20.97 75.02 108.40
N LEU A 220 -22.24 74.61 108.48
CA LEU A 220 -23.07 74.78 109.69
C LEU A 220 -22.54 74.00 110.91
N VAL A 221 -21.96 72.81 110.68
CA VAL A 221 -21.33 71.98 111.73
C VAL A 221 -19.99 72.57 112.19
N VAL A 222 -19.21 73.15 111.29
CA VAL A 222 -17.92 73.80 111.59
C VAL A 222 -18.12 75.12 112.35
N SER A 223 -19.24 75.83 112.18
CA SER A 223 -19.54 77.04 112.95
C SER A 223 -19.96 76.81 114.41
N LEU A 224 -20.14 75.57 114.87
CA LEU A 224 -20.61 75.26 116.25
C LEU A 224 -19.54 74.76 117.23
N HIS A 225 -18.27 74.59 116.82
CA HIS A 225 -17.24 74.03 117.72
C HIS A 225 -15.92 74.80 117.70
N LEU A 226 -15.92 76.00 118.26
CA LEU A 226 -14.74 76.65 118.84
C LEU A 226 -14.79 76.54 120.37
N ASN A 227 -14.03 75.62 120.96
CA ASN A 227 -13.26 75.80 122.21
C ASN A 227 -12.56 74.51 122.69
N SER A 228 -11.24 74.64 122.96
CA SER A 228 -10.37 73.81 123.85
C SER A 228 -9.54 72.64 123.27
N SER A 229 -8.21 72.78 123.41
CA SER A 229 -7.09 71.80 123.27
C SER A 229 -6.91 70.95 124.57
N PRO A 230 -5.96 69.97 124.79
CA PRO A 230 -4.87 69.39 123.96
C PRO A 230 -4.64 67.82 124.05
N ALA A 231 -3.62 67.34 123.31
CA ALA A 231 -2.64 66.25 123.59
C ALA A 231 -3.02 64.75 123.74
N SER A 232 -2.43 63.88 122.88
CA SER A 232 -1.35 62.90 123.20
C SER A 232 -1.28 61.69 122.22
N ALA A 233 -0.06 61.15 122.06
CA ALA A 233 0.46 60.10 121.15
C ALA A 233 -0.11 58.66 121.43
N PRO A 234 0.28 57.53 120.77
CA PRO A 234 1.46 57.28 119.90
C PRO A 234 1.29 56.37 118.65
N SER A 235 2.39 56.27 117.90
CA SER A 235 2.78 55.35 116.80
C SER A 235 3.01 53.89 117.30
N PRO A 236 3.49 52.86 116.53
CA PRO A 236 3.88 52.80 115.10
C PRO A 236 3.57 51.50 114.30
N GLY A 237 3.64 51.60 112.97
CA GLY A 237 4.31 50.59 112.11
C GLY A 237 3.43 49.55 111.34
N PRO A 238 4.04 48.77 110.42
CA PRO A 238 4.24 49.20 109.03
C PRO A 238 3.93 48.11 107.97
N ARG A 239 3.91 48.48 106.68
CA ARG A 239 4.61 47.84 105.52
C ARG A 239 3.85 48.06 104.19
N ARG A 240 4.50 48.74 103.24
CA ARG A 240 5.13 48.24 101.98
C ARG A 240 4.10 47.97 100.87
N GLY A 241 4.31 48.33 99.61
CA GLY A 241 5.41 48.91 98.85
C GLY A 241 4.88 49.09 97.41
N GLY A 242 5.30 50.13 96.67
CA GLY A 242 6.18 49.99 95.49
C GLY A 242 5.73 48.90 94.51
N ARG A 243 5.48 49.12 93.21
CA ARG A 243 6.09 50.03 92.25
C ARG A 243 5.24 50.03 90.95
N PRO A 244 5.45 51.01 90.06
CA PRO A 244 5.07 50.97 88.64
C PRO A 244 6.15 50.23 87.81
N VAL A 245 5.90 49.94 86.51
CA VAL A 245 6.85 50.03 85.36
C VAL A 245 6.33 49.33 84.07
N LYS A 246 6.35 50.12 82.98
CA LYS A 246 6.72 49.90 81.55
C LYS A 246 6.32 48.65 80.72
N ALA A 247 5.86 49.01 79.51
CA ALA A 247 6.37 48.71 78.16
C ALA A 247 6.40 47.28 77.60
N GLY A 248 6.04 47.20 76.30
CA GLY A 248 6.79 46.41 75.32
C GLY A 248 5.97 45.44 74.46
N SER A 249 5.82 45.79 73.17
CA SER A 249 6.09 44.98 71.96
C SER A 249 5.39 43.61 71.71
N GLY A 250 4.95 43.43 70.45
CA GLY A 250 4.74 42.13 69.79
C GLY A 250 3.42 42.05 69.01
N GLU A 251 3.32 42.51 67.75
CA GLU A 251 3.49 41.71 66.51
C GLU A 251 2.55 40.50 66.36
N LEU A 252 1.63 40.54 65.38
CA LEU A 252 1.53 39.62 64.23
C LEU A 252 0.17 39.74 63.49
N ARG A 253 0.25 39.80 62.15
CA ARG A 253 -0.86 39.72 61.17
C ARG A 253 -1.34 38.23 61.02
N PRO A 254 -2.02 37.83 59.91
CA PRO A 254 -3.47 37.85 59.68
C PRO A 254 -4.03 36.42 59.46
N SER A 255 -5.35 36.27 59.33
CA SER A 255 -5.97 35.02 58.84
C SER A 255 -7.02 35.35 57.80
N PHE A 256 -6.70 34.96 56.57
CA PHE A 256 -7.57 34.95 55.40
C PHE A 256 -8.73 33.98 55.60
N LEU A 257 -9.91 34.37 55.09
CA LEU A 257 -10.87 33.52 54.40
C LEU A 257 -11.30 34.26 53.13
#